data_AF-A0A2T1KFM2-F1
#
_entry.id   AF-A0A2T1KFM2-F1
#
_cell.length_a   1.000
_cell.length_b   1.000
_cell.length_c   1.000
_cell.angle_alpha   90.00
_cell.angle_beta   90.00
_cell.angle_gamma   90.00
#
_symmetry.space_group_name_H-M   'P 1'
#
loop_
_entity.id
_entity.type
_entity.pdbx_description
1 polymer ?
#
loop_
_entity_poly.entity_id
_entity_poly.type
_entity_poly.pdbx_seq_one_letter_code
_entity_poly.pdbx_strand_id
1 'polypeptide(L)'
;MDKPANTGTDFGGYYGIEAYRPESIPDQPVQSQDFNHSKLGRSAGFRLPWGGTQELMPLSLFTRWSPKDLRKIESRESLLTGSGDQGQLDHESICYSPLAFRSKVIGYSQVIGKIYFWVGLTLSIVTYLATAYQLGPPETRLTIFLESWPFFFFLVGIPALMWLSSTLVFTLFPRWSVKAGRGPEWELDRRNGMVRVWRYRRTVPLIGRRKVTVFEAPFYEFDGWVAGGATRYGPRFDFILCHRYSKLKVHIGDILLGWHHVSRPCYALWDFLQNYMDVSRPLPEYPVLEPHRRKDPVTAEHDRSTGRPERYWRDMDNKTFKQQEDEMLSRVLRINTEQRPNLMAKKVRYAHMTPEDMLAYGRGSRQGRTGSRAPRPSVGRVQSDWK
;
A
#
# COMPACT_ATOMS: atom_id res chain seq x y z
N MET A 1 19.26 32.80 31.75
CA MET A 1 18.26 31.71 31.69
C MET A 1 17.59 31.84 30.35
N ASP A 2 18.22 31.26 29.33
CA ASP A 2 17.77 31.39 27.95
C ASP A 2 16.71 30.33 27.66
N LYS A 3 15.52 30.78 27.28
CA LYS A 3 14.50 29.91 26.69
C LYS A 3 15.08 29.31 25.40
N PRO A 4 14.99 27.99 25.17
CA PRO A 4 15.37 27.44 23.88
C PRO A 4 14.47 28.04 22.80
N ALA A 5 15.11 28.61 21.78
CA ALA A 5 14.46 29.14 20.60
C ALA A 5 13.66 28.04 19.92
N ASN A 6 12.34 28.23 19.85
CA ASN A 6 11.45 27.42 19.04
C ASN A 6 11.73 27.77 17.57
N THR A 7 12.69 27.08 16.94
CA THR A 7 12.99 27.21 15.50
C THR A 7 12.08 26.35 14.64
N GLY A 8 10.84 26.10 15.09
CA GLY A 8 9.79 25.65 14.20
C GLY A 8 9.25 26.88 13.46
N THR A 9 9.51 26.97 12.16
CA THR A 9 8.83 27.93 11.29
C THR A 9 7.33 27.71 11.49
N ASP A 10 6.68 28.60 12.25
CA ASP A 10 5.26 28.51 12.54
C ASP A 10 4.54 28.96 11.27
N PHE A 11 4.13 28.00 10.45
CA PHE A 11 3.37 28.23 9.22
C PHE A 11 1.92 28.64 9.53
N GLY A 12 1.74 29.62 10.41
CA GLY A 12 0.46 30.25 10.73
C GLY A 12 -0.64 29.26 11.15
N GLY A 13 -0.30 28.19 11.87
CA GLY A 13 -1.27 27.18 12.28
C GLY A 13 -1.79 26.28 11.15
N TYR A 14 -1.06 26.16 10.03
CA TYR A 14 -1.43 25.25 8.93
C TYR A 14 -1.54 23.79 9.40
N TYR A 15 -0.54 23.31 10.15
CA TYR A 15 -0.54 21.98 10.76
C TYR A 15 -1.23 22.00 12.12
N GLY A 16 -2.00 20.95 12.41
CA GLY A 16 -2.65 20.75 13.70
C GLY A 16 -1.65 20.50 14.83
N ILE A 17 -2.11 20.66 16.06
CA ILE A 17 -1.30 20.49 17.28
C ILE A 17 -0.80 19.04 17.40
N GLU A 18 -1.61 18.07 16.94
CA GLU A 18 -1.27 16.64 16.98
C GLU A 18 -0.51 16.17 15.73
N ALA A 19 -0.16 17.08 14.81
CA ALA A 19 0.61 16.75 13.62
C ALA A 19 1.95 16.09 14.00
N TYR A 20 2.28 15.01 13.29
CA TYR A 20 3.44 14.20 13.65
C TYR A 20 4.75 14.95 13.39
N ARG A 21 5.52 15.14 14.46
CA ARG A 21 6.91 15.63 14.42
C ARG A 21 7.77 14.70 15.26
N PRO A 22 8.89 14.17 14.74
CA PRO A 22 9.76 13.26 15.49
C PRO A 22 10.26 13.83 16.82
N GLU A 23 10.45 15.15 16.89
CA GLU A 23 11.00 15.83 18.07
C GLU A 23 9.98 16.08 19.17
N SER A 24 8.68 16.17 18.84
CA SER A 24 7.61 16.53 19.77
C SER A 24 6.66 15.37 20.09
N ILE A 25 7.15 14.13 20.02
CA ILE A 25 6.36 12.94 20.36
C ILE A 25 6.07 12.96 21.89
N PRO A 26 4.80 12.96 22.30
CA PRO A 26 4.43 12.94 23.71
C PRO A 26 4.80 11.59 24.35
N ASP A 27 4.98 11.60 25.67
CA ASP A 27 5.18 10.36 26.39
C ASP A 27 3.89 9.54 26.36
N GLN A 28 4.00 8.26 26.02
CA GLN A 28 2.85 7.43 25.73
C GLN A 28 2.51 6.49 26.89
N PRO A 29 1.23 6.12 27.07
CA PRO A 29 0.83 5.24 28.14
C PRO A 29 1.50 3.87 28.01
N VAL A 30 1.73 3.23 29.15
CA VAL A 30 2.30 1.87 29.20
C VAL A 30 1.38 0.92 28.45
N GLN A 31 1.96 0.17 27.52
CA GLN A 31 1.23 -0.90 26.85
C GLN A 31 1.07 -2.06 27.84
N SER A 32 -0.14 -2.19 28.41
CA SER A 32 -0.45 -3.23 29.40
C SER A 32 -0.55 -4.62 28.76
N GLN A 33 -1.05 -4.69 27.53
CA GLN A 33 -1.22 -5.92 26.77
C GLN A 33 -0.79 -5.71 25.31
N ASP A 34 -0.08 -6.68 24.74
CA ASP A 34 0.11 -6.71 23.29
C ASP A 34 -1.15 -7.29 22.62
N PHE A 35 -2.07 -6.39 22.25
CA PHE A 35 -3.32 -6.73 21.59
C PHE A 35 -3.13 -7.34 20.19
N ASN A 36 -2.00 -7.05 19.54
CA ASN A 36 -1.79 -7.32 18.13
C ASN A 36 -0.78 -8.43 17.87
N HIS A 37 -0.01 -8.84 18.88
CA HIS A 37 0.80 -10.05 18.83
C HIS A 37 -0.09 -11.30 18.81
N SER A 38 0.05 -12.10 17.75
CA SER A 38 -0.56 -13.42 17.67
C SER A 38 0.03 -14.31 18.77
N LYS A 39 -0.81 -15.07 19.49
CA LYS A 39 -0.34 -16.11 20.41
C LYS A 39 0.76 -16.95 19.74
N LEU A 40 1.75 -17.38 20.53
CA LEU A 40 2.91 -18.19 20.12
C LEU A 40 2.48 -19.24 19.07
N GLY A 41 3.02 -19.14 17.85
CA GLY A 41 2.86 -20.16 16.80
C GLY A 41 1.97 -19.85 15.59
N ARG A 42 1.41 -18.64 15.39
CA ARG A 42 0.51 -18.35 14.23
C ARG A 42 0.94 -17.31 13.20
N SER A 43 2.02 -16.54 13.40
CA SER A 43 2.53 -15.65 12.34
C SER A 43 3.95 -15.18 12.67
N ALA A 44 4.89 -15.34 11.73
CA ALA A 44 6.26 -14.83 11.82
C ALA A 44 6.27 -13.33 11.49
N GLY A 45 5.56 -12.53 12.29
CA GLY A 45 5.51 -11.09 12.14
C GLY A 45 6.48 -10.39 13.08
N PHE A 46 7.03 -9.27 12.66
CA PHE A 46 7.91 -8.43 13.49
C PHE A 46 7.58 -6.95 13.32
N ARG A 47 7.85 -6.18 14.38
CA ARG A 47 7.62 -4.74 14.43
C ARG A 47 8.72 -3.99 13.68
N LEU A 48 8.39 -2.90 13.01
CA LEU A 48 9.37 -2.02 12.39
C LEU A 48 9.75 -0.88 13.35
N PRO A 49 11.03 -0.48 13.40
CA PRO A 49 11.46 0.61 14.26
C PRO A 49 10.91 1.95 13.76
N TRP A 50 10.62 2.84 14.70
CA TRP A 50 10.37 4.25 14.42
C TRP A 50 11.68 5.01 14.24
N GLY A 51 11.69 5.94 13.29
CA GLY A 51 12.81 6.86 13.06
C GLY A 51 13.98 6.31 12.27
N GLY A 52 14.98 7.18 12.06
CA GLY A 52 16.10 6.89 11.16
C GLY A 52 15.64 6.61 9.73
N THR A 53 14.54 7.25 9.31
CA THR A 53 13.90 7.03 8.02
C THR A 53 14.79 7.52 6.90
N GLN A 54 14.77 6.80 5.78
CA GLN A 54 15.41 7.22 4.54
C GLN A 54 14.34 7.70 3.55
N GLU A 55 14.69 8.61 2.65
CA GLU A 55 13.77 9.11 1.60
C GLU A 55 13.63 8.09 0.47
N LEU A 56 12.89 7.02 0.74
CA LEU A 56 12.69 5.92 -0.19
C LEU A 56 11.26 5.44 -0.16
N MET A 57 10.88 4.73 -1.22
CA MET A 57 9.55 4.17 -1.34
C MET A 57 9.55 2.84 -2.08
N PRO A 58 8.52 2.02 -1.89
CA PRO A 58 8.38 0.77 -2.62
C PRO A 58 8.36 1.00 -4.13
N LEU A 59 9.15 0.23 -4.87
CA LEU A 59 9.23 0.35 -6.32
C LEU A 59 7.88 0.15 -7.01
N SER A 60 7.02 -0.73 -6.47
CA SER A 60 5.66 -0.96 -6.97
C SER A 60 4.77 0.29 -6.92
N LEU A 61 4.98 1.18 -5.95
CA LEU A 61 4.30 2.47 -5.90
C LEU A 61 4.92 3.48 -6.87
N PHE A 62 6.24 3.54 -6.94
CA PHE A 62 6.95 4.52 -7.77
C PHE A 62 6.71 4.27 -9.28
N THR A 63 6.95 3.03 -9.74
CA THR A 63 6.80 2.60 -11.15
C THR A 63 5.39 2.75 -11.71
N ARG A 64 4.38 2.82 -10.84
CA ARG A 64 2.98 2.99 -11.25
C ARG A 64 2.72 4.33 -11.94
N TRP A 65 3.59 5.32 -11.74
CA TRP A 65 3.38 6.70 -12.17
C TRP A 65 4.44 7.17 -13.13
N SER A 66 4.49 6.53 -14.32
CA SER A 66 5.40 6.95 -15.37
C SER A 66 5.10 8.39 -15.85
N PRO A 67 6.09 9.14 -16.38
CA PRO A 67 5.86 10.49 -16.90
C PRO A 67 4.76 10.54 -17.97
N LYS A 68 4.66 9.49 -18.80
CA LYS A 68 3.60 9.34 -19.81
C LYS A 68 2.22 9.22 -19.17
N ASP A 69 2.10 8.46 -18.08
CA ASP A 69 0.84 8.30 -17.37
C ASP A 69 0.44 9.58 -16.63
N LEU A 70 1.40 10.28 -16.00
CA LEU A 70 1.16 11.56 -15.34
C LEU A 70 0.62 12.63 -16.30
N ARG A 71 1.22 12.77 -17.50
CA ARG A 71 0.72 13.68 -18.55
C ARG A 71 -0.68 13.30 -19.03
N LYS A 72 -0.96 12.00 -19.11
CA LYS A 72 -2.30 11.50 -19.48
C LYS A 72 -3.32 11.78 -18.38
N ILE A 73 -2.94 11.69 -17.11
CA ILE A 73 -3.80 12.03 -15.97
C ILE A 73 -4.12 13.52 -15.98
N GLU A 74 -3.13 14.39 -16.15
CA GLU A 74 -3.33 15.85 -16.25
C GLU A 74 -4.38 16.21 -17.32
N SER A 75 -4.30 15.60 -18.51
CA SER A 75 -5.30 15.81 -19.58
C SER A 75 -6.72 15.32 -19.23
N ARG A 76 -6.83 14.37 -18.31
CA ARG A 76 -8.09 13.73 -17.88
C ARG A 76 -8.61 14.24 -16.55
N GLU A 77 -7.79 14.96 -15.78
CA GLU A 77 -8.11 15.50 -14.47
C GLU A 77 -9.30 16.46 -14.58
N SER A 78 -9.38 17.23 -15.67
CA SER A 78 -10.54 18.06 -16.03
C SER A 78 -11.87 17.26 -16.14
N LEU A 79 -11.82 15.99 -16.53
CA LEU A 79 -13.00 15.13 -16.70
C LEU A 79 -13.40 14.40 -15.43
N LEU A 80 -12.44 14.14 -14.53
CA LEU A 80 -12.64 13.38 -13.30
C LEU A 80 -12.84 14.27 -12.06
N THR A 81 -12.52 15.57 -12.14
CA THR A 81 -12.82 16.55 -11.09
C THR A 81 -14.33 16.54 -10.81
N GLY A 82 -14.72 16.16 -9.60
CA GLY A 82 -16.13 16.03 -9.19
C GLY A 82 -16.76 14.64 -9.36
N SER A 83 -15.99 13.60 -9.70
CA SER A 83 -16.51 12.21 -9.80
C SER A 83 -16.85 11.57 -8.44
N GLY A 84 -16.63 12.30 -7.34
CA GLY A 84 -16.83 11.77 -5.99
C GLY A 84 -15.92 10.58 -5.68
N ASP A 85 -14.74 10.54 -6.28
CA ASP A 85 -13.70 9.62 -5.84
C ASP A 85 -13.25 10.06 -4.44
N GLN A 86 -13.32 9.13 -3.50
CA GLN A 86 -12.99 9.37 -2.09
C GLN A 86 -11.57 8.87 -1.77
N GLY A 87 -10.91 8.21 -2.72
CA GLY A 87 -9.49 7.93 -2.63
C GLY A 87 -8.70 9.20 -2.93
N GLN A 88 -8.20 9.85 -1.89
CA GLN A 88 -7.43 11.09 -1.99
C GLN A 88 -5.96 10.77 -1.70
N LEU A 89 -5.06 11.18 -2.59
CA LEU A 89 -3.63 11.11 -2.34
C LEU A 89 -3.06 12.48 -2.65
N ASP A 90 -2.97 13.31 -1.62
CA ASP A 90 -2.51 14.67 -1.74
C ASP A 90 -1.55 15.04 -0.61
N HIS A 91 -1.28 16.33 -0.47
CA HIS A 91 -0.46 16.88 0.59
C HIS A 91 -1.07 16.84 2.00
N GLU A 92 -2.39 16.68 2.14
CA GLU A 92 -3.06 16.71 3.45
C GLU A 92 -3.33 15.30 3.96
N SER A 93 -3.80 14.40 3.09
CA SER A 93 -4.08 13.02 3.46
C SER A 93 -3.82 11.99 2.36
N ILE A 94 -3.47 10.77 2.82
CA ILE A 94 -3.53 9.55 2.02
C ILE A 94 -4.75 8.78 2.49
N CYS A 95 -5.79 8.77 1.68
CA CYS A 95 -7.05 8.09 1.91
C CYS A 95 -7.25 6.99 0.87
N TYR A 96 -7.53 5.79 1.35
CA TYR A 96 -7.92 4.69 0.48
C TYR A 96 -9.43 4.47 0.51
N SER A 97 -10.05 4.51 -0.67
CA SER A 97 -11.43 4.11 -0.87
C SER A 97 -11.55 3.01 -1.93
N PRO A 98 -12.19 1.87 -1.62
CA PRO A 98 -12.47 0.86 -2.63
C PRO A 98 -13.48 1.38 -3.66
N LEU A 99 -13.17 1.14 -4.93
CA LEU A 99 -14.09 1.37 -6.05
C LEU A 99 -15.44 0.66 -5.83
N ALA A 100 -16.51 1.29 -6.32
CA ALA A 100 -17.85 0.69 -6.31
C ALA A 100 -17.86 -0.66 -7.03
N PHE A 101 -18.74 -1.57 -6.57
CA PHE A 101 -18.86 -2.90 -7.13
C PHE A 101 -19.11 -2.86 -8.66
N ARG A 102 -19.98 -1.95 -9.11
CA ARG A 102 -20.25 -1.73 -10.54
C ARG A 102 -19.00 -1.35 -11.34
N SER A 103 -18.15 -0.48 -10.79
CA SER A 103 -16.91 -0.03 -11.42
C SER A 103 -15.95 -1.20 -11.58
N LYS A 104 -15.87 -2.07 -10.56
CA LYS A 104 -15.08 -3.30 -10.62
C LYS A 104 -15.62 -4.27 -11.68
N VAL A 105 -16.94 -4.46 -11.76
CA VAL A 105 -17.57 -5.33 -12.77
C VAL A 105 -17.29 -4.84 -14.19
N ILE A 106 -17.48 -3.54 -14.47
CA ILE A 106 -17.20 -2.96 -15.79
C ILE A 106 -15.70 -3.08 -16.13
N GLY A 107 -14.82 -2.81 -15.17
CA GLY A 107 -13.37 -2.97 -15.33
C GLY A 107 -12.96 -4.43 -15.62
N TYR A 108 -13.49 -5.39 -14.86
CA TYR A 108 -13.24 -6.81 -15.10
C TYR A 108 -13.79 -7.26 -16.45
N SER A 109 -14.99 -6.84 -16.83
CA SER A 109 -15.58 -7.11 -18.15
C SER A 109 -14.67 -6.61 -19.28
N GLN A 110 -14.07 -5.42 -19.13
CA GLN A 110 -13.13 -4.88 -20.10
C GLN A 110 -11.85 -5.74 -20.22
N VAL A 111 -11.25 -6.09 -19.09
CA VAL A 111 -9.99 -6.88 -19.05
C VAL A 111 -10.22 -8.29 -19.58
N ILE A 112 -11.26 -8.95 -19.09
CA ILE A 112 -11.67 -10.30 -19.48
C ILE A 112 -11.99 -10.32 -20.98
N GLY A 113 -12.84 -9.40 -21.44
CA GLY A 113 -13.20 -9.27 -22.86
C GLY A 113 -11.96 -9.09 -23.75
N LYS A 114 -11.00 -8.25 -23.33
CA LYS A 114 -9.75 -8.04 -24.08
C LYS A 114 -8.88 -9.30 -24.14
N ILE A 115 -8.72 -10.02 -23.03
CA ILE A 115 -7.91 -11.26 -22.99
C ILE A 115 -8.54 -12.32 -23.88
N TYR A 116 -9.83 -12.60 -23.71
CA TYR A 116 -10.54 -13.59 -24.51
C TYR A 116 -10.59 -13.21 -25.99
N PHE A 117 -10.70 -11.91 -26.32
CA PHE A 117 -10.62 -11.45 -27.70
C PHE A 117 -9.30 -11.84 -28.37
N TRP A 118 -8.15 -11.56 -27.74
CA TRP A 118 -6.84 -11.87 -28.33
C TRP A 118 -6.54 -13.37 -28.39
N VAL A 119 -6.90 -14.11 -27.33
CA VAL A 119 -6.76 -15.57 -27.30
C VAL A 119 -7.67 -16.22 -28.35
N GLY A 120 -8.94 -15.79 -28.38
CA GLY A 120 -9.93 -16.28 -29.34
C GLY A 120 -9.55 -15.95 -30.79
N LEU A 121 -9.05 -14.74 -31.05
CA LEU A 121 -8.57 -14.35 -32.38
C LEU A 121 -7.43 -15.26 -32.83
N THR A 122 -6.45 -15.50 -31.96
CA THR A 122 -5.32 -16.40 -32.26
C THR A 122 -5.80 -17.82 -32.55
N LEU A 123 -6.67 -18.36 -31.70
CA LEU A 123 -7.22 -19.70 -31.88
C LEU A 123 -8.04 -19.80 -33.19
N SER A 124 -8.86 -18.79 -33.49
CA SER A 124 -9.67 -18.73 -34.72
C SER A 124 -8.79 -18.77 -35.97
N ILE A 125 -7.71 -18.00 -35.98
CA ILE A 125 -6.76 -17.98 -37.09
C ILE A 125 -6.09 -19.36 -37.25
N VAL A 126 -5.62 -19.96 -36.16
CA VAL A 126 -4.98 -21.30 -36.20
C VAL A 126 -5.95 -22.37 -36.69
N THR A 127 -7.19 -22.39 -36.18
CA THR A 127 -8.23 -23.33 -36.61
C THR A 127 -8.59 -23.14 -38.08
N TYR A 128 -8.72 -21.89 -38.54
CA TYR A 128 -8.97 -21.59 -39.95
C TYR A 128 -7.82 -22.03 -40.86
N LEU A 129 -6.57 -21.77 -40.48
CA LEU A 129 -5.40 -22.20 -41.26
C LEU A 129 -5.25 -23.73 -41.29
N ALA A 130 -5.49 -24.40 -40.16
CA ALA A 130 -5.43 -25.87 -40.08
C ALA A 130 -6.51 -26.53 -40.95
N THR A 131 -7.74 -26.03 -40.92
CA THR A 131 -8.83 -26.51 -41.77
C THR A 131 -8.58 -26.22 -43.25
N ALA A 132 -8.09 -25.02 -43.57
CA ALA A 132 -7.71 -24.65 -44.94
C ALA A 132 -6.54 -25.48 -45.50
N TYR A 133 -5.61 -25.91 -44.66
CA TYR A 133 -4.49 -26.79 -45.04
C TYR A 133 -4.96 -28.23 -45.33
N GLN A 134 -5.86 -28.78 -44.49
CA GLN A 134 -6.33 -30.15 -44.64
C GLN A 134 -7.29 -30.33 -45.83
N LEU A 135 -8.13 -29.32 -46.11
CA LEU A 135 -9.24 -29.46 -47.05
C LEU A 135 -8.92 -29.06 -48.49
N GLY A 136 -7.69 -28.66 -48.84
CA GLY A 136 -7.12 -28.77 -50.19
C GLY A 136 -7.43 -27.65 -51.21
N PRO A 137 -8.61 -27.56 -51.85
CA PRO A 137 -8.86 -26.59 -52.91
C PRO A 137 -9.09 -25.14 -52.42
N PRO A 138 -8.69 -24.13 -53.19
CA PRO A 138 -8.97 -22.73 -52.89
C PRO A 138 -10.46 -22.36 -52.99
N GLU A 139 -11.24 -23.09 -53.80
CA GLU A 139 -12.67 -22.82 -54.05
C GLU A 139 -13.56 -23.10 -52.82
N THR A 140 -13.17 -24.05 -51.96
CA THR A 140 -13.88 -24.40 -50.72
C THR A 140 -13.51 -23.53 -49.52
N ARG A 141 -12.54 -22.61 -49.64
CA ARG A 141 -12.09 -21.79 -48.49
C ARG A 141 -13.16 -20.81 -48.01
N LEU A 142 -13.91 -20.21 -48.94
CA LEU A 142 -14.99 -19.28 -48.61
C LEU A 142 -16.18 -19.99 -47.94
N THR A 143 -16.52 -21.20 -48.38
CA THR A 143 -17.63 -21.96 -47.78
C THR A 143 -17.31 -22.42 -46.37
N ILE A 144 -16.09 -22.92 -46.12
CA ILE A 144 -15.60 -23.28 -44.79
C ILE A 144 -15.60 -22.07 -43.84
N PHE A 145 -15.20 -20.90 -44.35
CA PHE A 145 -15.23 -19.66 -43.58
C PHE A 145 -16.66 -19.27 -43.17
N LEU A 146 -17.62 -19.35 -44.11
CA LEU A 146 -19.02 -19.00 -43.85
C LEU A 146 -19.70 -20.01 -42.91
N GLU A 147 -19.40 -21.30 -43.02
CA GLU A 147 -19.90 -22.33 -42.09
C GLU A 147 -19.31 -22.18 -40.69
N SER A 148 -18.04 -21.78 -40.59
CA SER A 148 -17.34 -21.55 -39.31
C SER A 148 -17.64 -20.17 -38.71
N TRP A 149 -18.33 -19.29 -39.44
CA TRP A 149 -18.63 -17.92 -39.01
C TRP A 149 -19.34 -17.84 -37.64
N PRO A 150 -20.36 -18.67 -37.33
CA PRO A 150 -20.99 -18.64 -36.02
C PRO A 150 -19.99 -18.94 -34.90
N PHE A 151 -19.09 -19.91 -35.11
CA PHE A 151 -18.04 -20.25 -34.14
C PHE A 151 -17.10 -19.07 -33.89
N PHE A 152 -16.64 -18.38 -34.93
CA PHE A 152 -15.80 -17.18 -34.79
C PHE A 152 -16.54 -16.02 -34.12
N PHE A 153 -17.83 -15.85 -34.40
CA PHE A 153 -18.66 -14.83 -33.76
C PHE A 153 -18.79 -15.07 -32.25
N PHE A 154 -19.02 -16.31 -31.81
CA PHE A 154 -19.08 -16.63 -30.38
C PHE A 154 -17.70 -16.46 -29.70
N LEU A 155 -16.63 -16.90 -30.37
CA LEU A 155 -15.28 -16.92 -29.80
C LEU A 155 -14.63 -15.53 -29.76
N VAL A 156 -14.88 -14.68 -30.75
CA VAL A 156 -14.25 -13.35 -30.89
C VAL A 156 -15.27 -12.21 -30.73
N GLY A 157 -16.46 -12.35 -31.31
CA GLY A 157 -17.51 -11.34 -31.30
C GLY A 157 -18.04 -11.01 -29.91
N ILE A 158 -18.35 -12.03 -29.08
CA ILE A 158 -18.81 -11.79 -27.70
C ILE A 158 -17.73 -11.08 -26.87
N PRO A 159 -16.46 -11.54 -26.82
CA PRO A 159 -15.40 -10.81 -26.13
C PRO A 159 -15.17 -9.39 -26.67
N ALA A 160 -15.28 -9.18 -27.99
CA ALA A 160 -15.19 -7.86 -28.60
C ALA A 160 -16.31 -6.93 -28.12
N LEU A 161 -17.56 -7.41 -28.08
CA LEU A 161 -18.71 -6.64 -27.58
C LEU A 161 -18.56 -6.30 -26.09
N MET A 162 -18.07 -7.24 -25.27
CA MET A 162 -17.76 -7.00 -23.86
C MET A 162 -16.69 -5.91 -23.68
N TRP A 163 -15.62 -5.98 -24.49
CA TRP A 163 -14.55 -4.97 -24.46
C TRP A 163 -15.04 -3.59 -24.95
N LEU A 164 -15.77 -3.56 -26.06
CA LEU A 164 -16.32 -2.33 -26.65
C LEU A 164 -17.30 -1.66 -25.70
N SER A 165 -18.29 -2.39 -25.19
CA SER A 165 -19.32 -1.85 -24.27
C SER A 165 -18.69 -1.29 -23.00
N SER A 166 -17.72 -1.99 -22.41
CA SER A 166 -17.03 -1.51 -21.21
C SER A 166 -16.21 -0.23 -21.50
N THR A 167 -15.56 -0.17 -22.66
CA THR A 167 -14.81 1.01 -23.10
C THR A 167 -15.74 2.20 -23.37
N LEU A 168 -16.91 1.95 -23.97
CA LEU A 168 -17.95 2.95 -24.21
C LEU A 168 -18.50 3.52 -22.90
N VAL A 169 -18.74 2.67 -21.90
CA VAL A 169 -19.25 3.07 -20.58
C VAL A 169 -18.23 3.94 -19.83
N PHE A 170 -16.93 3.66 -19.93
CA PHE A 170 -15.90 4.52 -19.33
C PHE A 170 -15.70 5.85 -20.06
N THR A 171 -15.94 5.89 -21.37
CA THR A 171 -15.75 7.10 -22.18
C THR A 171 -16.97 8.03 -22.14
N LEU A 172 -18.18 7.49 -22.23
CA LEU A 172 -19.42 8.28 -22.25
C LEU A 172 -19.92 8.63 -20.84
N PHE A 173 -19.73 7.75 -19.85
CA PHE A 173 -20.28 7.94 -18.51
C PHE A 173 -19.21 7.81 -17.40
N PRO A 174 -18.08 8.53 -17.48
CA PRO A 174 -16.98 8.38 -16.52
C PRO A 174 -17.43 8.61 -15.07
N ARG A 175 -18.27 9.62 -14.81
CA ARG A 175 -18.78 9.94 -13.45
C ARG A 175 -19.70 8.87 -12.86
N TRP A 176 -20.46 8.16 -13.71
CA TRP A 176 -21.29 7.06 -13.25
C TRP A 176 -20.44 5.80 -13.02
N SER A 177 -19.50 5.56 -13.93
CA SER A 177 -18.63 4.39 -13.95
C SER A 177 -17.58 4.40 -12.86
N VAL A 178 -16.98 5.55 -12.55
CA VAL A 178 -15.91 5.71 -11.55
C VAL A 178 -16.50 6.39 -10.32
N LYS A 179 -17.03 5.58 -9.39
CA LYS A 179 -17.59 6.07 -8.13
C LYS A 179 -16.97 5.33 -6.95
N ALA A 180 -16.70 6.06 -5.86
CA ALA A 180 -16.30 5.45 -4.59
C ALA A 180 -17.38 4.49 -4.09
N GLY A 181 -16.95 3.33 -3.58
CA GLY A 181 -17.83 2.23 -3.24
C GLY A 181 -18.54 2.39 -1.91
N ARG A 182 -18.00 1.76 -0.87
CA ARG A 182 -18.64 1.72 0.46
C ARG A 182 -18.31 2.93 1.32
N GLY A 183 -17.37 3.76 0.88
CA GLY A 183 -16.73 4.81 1.68
C GLY A 183 -15.22 4.61 1.75
N PRO A 184 -14.43 5.53 2.34
CA PRO A 184 -13.03 5.32 2.66
C PRO A 184 -12.86 4.19 3.69
N GLU A 185 -11.79 3.40 3.63
CA GLU A 185 -11.49 2.35 4.62
C GLU A 185 -10.50 2.85 5.68
N TRP A 186 -9.48 3.58 5.25
CA TRP A 186 -8.49 4.20 6.12
C TRP A 186 -7.94 5.47 5.49
N GLU A 187 -7.49 6.40 6.34
CA GLU A 187 -6.92 7.69 5.99
C GLU A 187 -5.76 8.00 6.94
N LEU A 188 -4.66 8.48 6.37
CA LEU A 188 -3.53 9.03 7.08
C LEU A 188 -3.55 10.54 6.82
N ASP A 189 -3.92 11.32 7.83
CA ASP A 189 -4.02 12.77 7.77
C ASP A 189 -2.72 13.39 8.27
N ARG A 190 -1.87 13.83 7.34
CA ARG A 190 -0.60 14.52 7.63
C ARG A 190 -0.84 15.83 8.37
N ARG A 191 -1.90 16.56 8.01
CA ARG A 191 -2.18 17.89 8.54
C ARG A 191 -2.52 17.85 10.02
N ASN A 192 -3.35 16.91 10.44
CA ASN A 192 -3.75 16.74 11.83
C ASN A 192 -2.91 15.70 12.58
N GLY A 193 -2.14 14.88 11.88
CA GLY A 193 -1.36 13.78 12.48
C GLY A 193 -2.22 12.57 12.87
N MET A 194 -3.43 12.45 12.30
CA MET A 194 -4.41 11.44 12.69
C MET A 194 -4.49 10.28 11.71
N VAL A 195 -4.81 9.10 12.25
CA VAL A 195 -5.15 7.92 11.46
C VAL A 195 -6.62 7.63 11.68
N ARG A 196 -7.41 7.70 10.61
CA ARG A 196 -8.83 7.37 10.62
C ARG A 196 -9.06 6.02 9.98
N VAL A 197 -9.88 5.20 10.61
CA VAL A 197 -10.28 3.89 10.09
C VAL A 197 -11.79 3.76 10.16
N TRP A 198 -12.42 3.60 9.02
CA TRP A 198 -13.87 3.42 8.93
C TRP A 198 -14.22 1.94 8.94
N ARG A 199 -15.16 1.58 9.80
CA ARG A 199 -15.78 0.25 9.80
C ARG A 199 -17.24 0.38 9.39
N TYR A 200 -17.60 -0.37 8.36
CA TYR A 200 -18.96 -0.44 7.83
C TYR A 200 -19.61 -1.74 8.29
N ARG A 201 -20.52 -1.67 9.26
CA ARG A 201 -21.31 -2.82 9.70
C ARG A 201 -22.74 -2.67 9.23
N ARG A 202 -23.31 -3.70 8.61
CA ARG A 202 -24.76 -3.73 8.34
C ARG A 202 -25.50 -4.16 9.60
N THR A 203 -26.60 -3.48 9.92
CA THR A 203 -27.47 -3.85 11.05
C THR A 203 -28.07 -5.24 10.87
N VAL A 204 -28.44 -5.58 9.64
CA VAL A 204 -28.91 -6.92 9.24
C VAL A 204 -28.09 -7.35 8.01
N PRO A 205 -27.56 -8.59 7.96
CA PRO A 205 -26.88 -9.11 6.78
C PRO A 205 -27.71 -8.87 5.50
N LEU A 206 -27.06 -8.43 4.43
CA LEU A 206 -27.62 -8.17 3.09
C LEU A 206 -28.64 -7.01 2.95
N ILE A 207 -29.51 -6.74 3.93
CA ILE A 207 -30.68 -5.84 3.77
C ILE A 207 -30.60 -4.58 4.65
N GLY A 208 -29.85 -4.62 5.77
CA GLY A 208 -29.83 -3.51 6.74
C GLY A 208 -29.04 -2.28 6.29
N ARG A 209 -29.43 -1.10 6.83
CA ARG A 209 -28.65 0.14 6.72
C ARG A 209 -27.21 -0.09 7.22
N ARG A 210 -26.25 0.59 6.62
CA ARG A 210 -24.85 0.56 7.06
C ARG A 210 -24.69 1.54 8.23
N LYS A 211 -24.28 1.03 9.38
CA LYS A 211 -23.75 1.84 10.47
C LYS A 211 -22.26 2.05 10.22
N VAL A 212 -21.86 3.32 10.16
CA VAL A 212 -20.45 3.72 10.01
C VAL A 212 -19.91 4.03 11.40
N THR A 213 -18.79 3.41 11.76
CA THR A 213 -18.04 3.75 12.97
C THR A 213 -16.64 4.15 12.55
N VAL A 214 -16.20 5.34 12.94
CA VAL A 214 -14.86 5.86 12.66
C VAL A 214 -14.03 5.67 13.92
N PHE A 215 -12.89 5.02 13.78
CA PHE A 215 -11.84 5.01 14.79
C PHE A 215 -10.81 6.06 14.39
N GLU A 216 -10.48 6.96 15.29
CA GLU A 216 -9.51 8.03 15.07
C GLU A 216 -8.51 8.01 16.22
N ALA A 217 -7.22 7.99 15.91
CA ALA A 217 -6.14 8.07 16.88
C ALA A 217 -4.89 8.70 16.25
N PRO A 218 -4.00 9.30 17.06
CA PRO A 218 -2.77 9.91 16.56
C PRO A 218 -1.84 8.89 15.91
N PHE A 219 -1.12 9.30 14.87
CA PHE A 219 -0.23 8.44 14.09
C PHE A 219 0.88 7.79 14.93
N TYR A 220 1.40 8.50 15.94
CA TYR A 220 2.45 7.99 16.83
C TYR A 220 1.98 6.83 17.74
N GLU A 221 0.67 6.59 17.87
CA GLU A 221 0.12 5.45 18.62
C GLU A 221 0.10 4.15 17.80
N PHE A 222 0.38 4.23 16.51
CA PHE A 222 0.46 3.07 15.65
C PHE A 222 1.89 2.54 15.57
N ASP A 223 2.04 1.25 15.30
CA ASP A 223 3.32 0.63 14.99
C ASP A 223 3.21 -0.04 13.63
N GLY A 224 4.21 0.15 12.77
CA GLY A 224 4.36 -0.61 11.53
C GLY A 224 4.78 -2.04 11.83
N TRP A 225 4.11 -3.02 11.23
CA TRP A 225 4.44 -4.44 11.35
C TRP A 225 4.60 -5.06 9.98
N VAL A 226 5.51 -6.02 9.89
CA VAL A 226 5.57 -6.95 8.76
C VAL A 226 4.93 -8.25 9.20
N ALA A 227 3.84 -8.63 8.56
CA ALA A 227 3.19 -9.91 8.75
C ALA A 227 3.72 -10.92 7.73
N GLY A 228 4.51 -11.88 8.20
CA GLY A 228 4.95 -13.02 7.41
C GLY A 228 3.91 -14.16 7.43
N GLY A 229 3.52 -14.60 6.24
CA GLY A 229 2.69 -15.78 6.02
C GLY A 229 3.34 -16.76 5.03
N ALA A 230 3.11 -18.06 5.22
CA ALA A 230 3.48 -19.07 4.24
C ALA A 230 2.26 -19.38 3.36
N THR A 231 2.43 -19.27 2.05
CA THR A 231 1.40 -19.66 1.08
C THR A 231 1.90 -20.85 0.24
N ARG A 232 1.00 -21.51 -0.49
CA ARG A 232 1.36 -22.55 -1.47
C ARG A 232 2.33 -22.08 -2.57
N TYR A 233 2.51 -20.76 -2.73
CA TYR A 233 3.37 -20.13 -3.73
C TYR A 233 4.64 -19.51 -3.10
N GLY A 234 4.94 -19.83 -1.84
CA GLY A 234 6.10 -19.31 -1.11
C GLY A 234 5.73 -18.31 0.00
N PRO A 235 6.74 -17.66 0.60
CA PRO A 235 6.51 -16.67 1.64
C PRO A 235 5.77 -15.45 1.06
N ARG A 236 4.91 -14.87 1.89
CA ARG A 236 4.22 -13.62 1.64
C ARG A 236 4.45 -12.68 2.81
N PHE A 237 4.85 -11.46 2.52
CA PHE A 237 4.99 -10.41 3.50
C PHE A 237 3.96 -9.31 3.22
N ASP A 238 3.21 -8.93 4.24
CA ASP A 238 2.27 -7.81 4.20
C ASP A 238 2.66 -6.76 5.25
N PHE A 239 2.47 -5.49 4.92
CA PHE A 239 2.67 -4.39 5.87
C PHE A 239 1.34 -4.04 6.55
N ILE A 240 1.33 -4.11 7.87
CA ILE A 240 0.15 -3.85 8.69
C ILE A 240 0.46 -2.72 9.67
N LEU A 241 -0.39 -1.70 9.69
CA LEU A 241 -0.35 -0.66 10.70
C LEU A 241 -1.22 -1.11 11.89
N CYS A 242 -0.60 -1.31 13.05
CA CYS A 242 -1.27 -1.80 14.26
C CYS A 242 -1.39 -0.70 15.30
N HIS A 243 -2.59 -0.45 15.81
CA HIS A 243 -2.78 0.48 16.92
C HIS A 243 -2.27 -0.12 18.23
N ARG A 244 -1.44 0.57 19.01
CA ARG A 244 -0.78 -0.02 20.18
C ARG A 244 -1.75 -0.41 21.32
N TYR A 245 -2.79 0.38 21.52
CA TYR A 245 -3.71 0.24 22.67
C TYR A 245 -5.04 -0.45 22.33
N SER A 246 -5.20 -0.96 21.11
CA SER A 246 -6.44 -1.65 20.70
C SER A 246 -6.15 -2.78 19.72
N LYS A 247 -7.13 -3.66 19.50
CA LYS A 247 -7.05 -4.77 18.53
C LYS A 247 -7.23 -4.30 17.07
N LEU A 248 -6.88 -3.05 16.76
CA LEU A 248 -7.04 -2.47 15.43
C LEU A 248 -5.79 -2.75 14.59
N LYS A 249 -6.01 -3.40 13.45
CA LYS A 249 -5.02 -3.67 12.41
C LYS A 249 -5.51 -3.11 11.08
N VAL A 250 -4.68 -2.34 10.41
CA VAL A 250 -4.96 -1.73 9.11
C VAL A 250 -4.00 -2.35 8.09
N HIS A 251 -4.55 -3.09 7.13
CA HIS A 251 -3.78 -3.79 6.09
C HIS A 251 -3.46 -2.83 4.94
N ILE A 252 -2.43 -2.00 5.13
CA ILE A 252 -2.02 -1.00 4.14
C ILE A 252 -1.19 -1.65 3.02
N GLY A 253 -0.36 -2.64 3.34
CA GLY A 253 0.54 -3.31 2.39
C GLY A 253 -0.21 -4.05 1.29
N ASP A 254 -1.24 -4.82 1.63
CA ASP A 254 -2.07 -5.54 0.66
C ASP A 254 -2.65 -4.62 -0.44
N ILE A 255 -2.90 -3.35 -0.11
CA ILE A 255 -3.47 -2.36 -1.03
C ILE A 255 -2.37 -1.63 -1.82
N LEU A 256 -1.31 -1.20 -1.14
CA LEU A 256 -0.27 -0.34 -1.73
C LEU A 256 0.86 -1.11 -2.39
N LEU A 257 1.24 -2.25 -1.81
CA LEU A 257 2.33 -3.09 -2.27
C LEU A 257 1.80 -4.20 -3.19
N GLY A 258 0.73 -4.85 -2.77
CA GLY A 258 0.25 -6.08 -3.40
C GLY A 258 1.08 -7.29 -2.95
N TRP A 259 1.15 -8.33 -3.78
CA TRP A 259 1.82 -9.58 -3.41
C TRP A 259 3.34 -9.49 -3.59
N HIS A 260 4.09 -9.67 -2.50
CA HIS A 260 5.55 -9.81 -2.54
C HIS A 260 6.09 -10.97 -1.70
N HIS A 261 7.23 -11.50 -2.16
CA HIS A 261 7.96 -12.60 -1.51
C HIS A 261 9.10 -12.14 -0.58
N VAL A 262 9.32 -10.82 -0.47
CA VAL A 262 10.39 -10.22 0.32
C VAL A 262 9.85 -9.13 1.24
N SER A 263 10.49 -8.92 2.39
CA SER A 263 10.07 -7.93 3.39
C SER A 263 10.51 -6.49 3.08
N ARG A 264 11.54 -6.29 2.27
CA ARG A 264 12.12 -4.96 1.97
C ARG A 264 11.10 -3.91 1.48
N PRO A 265 10.12 -4.23 0.60
CA PRO A 265 9.07 -3.28 0.25
C PRO A 265 8.23 -2.82 1.44
N CYS A 266 8.03 -3.66 2.46
CA CYS A 266 7.35 -3.26 3.69
C CYS A 266 8.18 -2.25 4.49
N TYR A 267 9.51 -2.42 4.51
CA TYR A 267 10.42 -1.47 5.16
C TYR A 267 10.40 -0.12 4.45
N ALA A 268 10.46 -0.14 3.12
CA ALA A 268 10.39 1.08 2.32
C ALA A 268 9.04 1.79 2.46
N LEU A 269 7.95 1.04 2.56
CA LEU A 269 6.63 1.61 2.81
C LEU A 269 6.58 2.29 4.17
N TRP A 270 7.16 1.68 5.21
CA TRP A 270 7.16 2.27 6.54
C TRP A 270 7.98 3.56 6.62
N ASP A 271 9.14 3.60 5.98
CA ASP A 271 9.94 4.83 5.85
C ASP A 271 9.16 5.91 5.08
N PHE A 272 8.52 5.54 3.96
CA PHE A 272 7.68 6.44 3.17
C PHE A 272 6.53 7.02 4.01
N LEU A 273 5.79 6.19 4.75
CA LEU A 273 4.66 6.64 5.56
C LEU A 273 5.10 7.57 6.70
N GLN A 274 6.21 7.25 7.37
CA GLN A 274 6.75 8.13 8.40
C GLN A 274 7.19 9.48 7.82
N ASN A 275 7.90 9.50 6.68
CA ASN A 275 8.29 10.74 6.01
C ASN A 275 7.07 11.53 5.51
N TYR A 276 6.04 10.84 5.00
CA TYR A 276 4.80 11.47 4.57
C TYR A 276 4.03 12.08 5.74
N MET A 277 4.05 11.49 6.93
CA MET A 277 3.36 12.06 8.10
C MET A 277 4.20 13.12 8.82
N ASP A 278 5.50 13.15 8.61
CA ASP A 278 6.43 14.09 9.27
C ASP A 278 6.32 15.51 8.70
N VAL A 279 5.69 16.40 9.47
CA VAL A 279 5.51 17.80 9.07
C VAL A 279 6.76 18.66 9.27
N SER A 280 7.84 18.11 9.83
CA SER A 280 9.14 18.81 9.91
C SER A 280 9.96 18.69 8.61
N ARG A 281 9.54 17.82 7.69
CA ARG A 281 10.22 17.54 6.42
C ARG A 281 9.32 17.84 5.23
N PRO A 282 9.90 18.15 4.05
CA PRO A 282 9.11 18.24 2.82
C PRO A 282 8.44 16.89 2.51
N LEU A 283 7.36 16.94 1.72
CA LEU A 283 6.70 15.75 1.22
C LEU A 283 7.71 14.84 0.51
N PRO A 284 7.60 13.51 0.68
CA PRO A 284 8.49 12.58 0.00
C PRO A 284 8.40 12.75 -1.51
N GLU A 285 9.53 12.53 -2.20
CA GLU A 285 9.57 12.53 -3.66
C GLU A 285 8.74 11.37 -4.22
N TYR A 286 7.50 11.68 -4.56
CA TYR A 286 6.52 10.76 -5.12
C TYR A 286 5.83 11.44 -6.30
N PRO A 287 5.87 10.87 -7.53
CA PRO A 287 5.36 11.58 -8.69
C PRO A 287 3.89 12.02 -8.61
N VAL A 288 3.05 11.31 -7.86
CA VAL A 288 1.63 11.69 -7.65
C VAL A 288 1.47 12.92 -6.77
N LEU A 289 2.41 13.17 -5.85
CA LEU A 289 2.32 14.31 -4.93
C LEU A 289 2.79 15.61 -5.58
N GLU A 290 3.47 15.55 -6.73
CA GLU A 290 3.99 16.72 -7.45
C GLU A 290 3.01 17.91 -7.55
N PRO A 291 1.75 17.75 -8.04
CA PRO A 291 0.81 18.87 -8.14
C PRO A 291 0.40 19.47 -6.78
N HIS A 292 0.60 18.73 -5.69
CA HIS A 292 0.24 19.13 -4.34
C HIS A 292 1.43 19.71 -3.55
N ARG A 293 2.67 19.57 -4.02
CA ARG A 293 3.87 20.05 -3.32
C ARG A 293 3.83 21.55 -2.99
N ARG A 294 3.37 22.37 -3.93
CA ARG A 294 3.20 23.82 -3.74
C ARG A 294 2.15 24.21 -2.69
N LYS A 295 1.25 23.29 -2.34
CA LYS A 295 0.17 23.53 -1.37
C LYS A 295 0.62 23.27 0.06
N ASP A 296 1.62 22.40 0.25
CA ASP A 296 2.23 22.15 1.56
C ASP A 296 3.30 23.22 1.83
N PRO A 297 3.19 23.99 2.93
CA PRO A 297 4.05 25.15 3.15
C PRO A 297 5.52 24.79 3.37
N VAL A 298 5.81 23.70 4.10
CA VAL A 298 7.19 23.18 4.32
C VAL A 298 7.80 22.77 2.99
N THR A 299 7.04 22.02 2.19
CA THR A 299 7.48 21.55 0.88
C THR A 299 7.68 22.71 -0.08
N ALA A 300 6.77 23.69 -0.10
CA ALA A 300 6.88 24.85 -0.98
C ALA A 300 8.09 25.73 -0.65
N GLU A 301 8.43 25.90 0.63
CA GLU A 301 9.65 26.59 1.04
C GLU A 301 10.90 25.81 0.65
N HIS A 302 10.90 24.50 0.91
CA HIS A 302 11.99 23.62 0.51
C HIS A 302 12.24 23.64 -1.01
N ASP A 303 11.18 23.49 -1.82
CA ASP A 303 11.24 23.51 -3.28
C ASP A 303 11.74 24.88 -3.81
N ARG A 304 11.32 25.99 -3.17
CA ARG A 304 11.81 27.34 -3.51
C ARG A 304 13.29 27.50 -3.22
N SER A 305 13.75 26.99 -2.07
CA SER A 305 15.16 27.09 -1.65
C SER A 305 16.10 26.24 -2.49
N THR A 306 15.63 25.09 -2.98
CA THR A 306 16.41 24.14 -3.79
C THR A 306 16.30 24.42 -5.30
N GLY A 307 15.38 25.31 -5.70
CA GLY A 307 15.12 25.60 -7.12
C GLY A 307 14.48 24.43 -7.86
N ARG A 308 13.74 23.56 -7.16
CA ARG A 308 13.10 22.38 -7.75
C ARG A 308 12.04 22.82 -8.80
N PRO A 309 12.07 22.31 -10.04
CA PRO A 309 11.04 22.59 -11.03
C PRO A 309 9.64 22.12 -10.58
N GLU A 310 8.59 22.89 -10.89
CA GLU A 310 7.20 22.52 -10.52
C GLU A 310 6.77 21.20 -11.19
N ARG A 311 7.18 20.97 -12.45
CA ARG A 311 6.86 19.79 -13.28
C ARG A 311 8.02 18.80 -13.40
N TYR A 312 8.74 18.57 -12.31
CA TYR A 312 9.95 17.72 -12.29
C TYR A 312 9.74 16.31 -12.87
N TRP A 313 8.74 15.56 -12.41
CA TRP A 313 8.43 14.19 -12.83
C TRP A 313 7.68 14.12 -14.15
N ARG A 314 6.74 15.06 -14.40
CA ARG A 314 5.91 15.07 -15.61
C ARG A 314 6.70 15.33 -16.89
N ASP A 315 7.69 16.21 -16.81
CA ASP A 315 8.48 16.63 -17.96
C ASP A 315 9.78 15.83 -18.10
N MET A 316 10.07 14.95 -17.13
CA MET A 316 11.17 14.00 -17.20
C MET A 316 11.01 13.04 -18.39
N ASP A 317 12.13 12.74 -19.05
CA ASP A 317 12.17 11.72 -20.10
C ASP A 317 12.13 10.30 -19.50
N ASN A 318 11.66 9.33 -20.30
CA ASN A 318 11.50 7.96 -19.81
C ASN A 318 12.82 7.28 -19.42
N LYS A 319 13.96 7.69 -20.03
CA LYS A 319 15.27 7.08 -19.73
C LYS A 319 15.77 7.59 -18.38
N THR A 320 15.68 8.88 -18.12
CA THR A 320 16.01 9.47 -16.81
C THR A 320 15.06 8.95 -15.72
N PHE A 321 13.77 8.83 -16.02
CA PHE A 321 12.82 8.21 -15.08
C PHE A 321 13.21 6.77 -14.74
N LYS A 322 13.62 5.99 -15.74
CA LYS A 322 14.12 4.62 -15.53
C LYS A 322 15.36 4.58 -14.62
N GLN A 323 16.27 5.54 -14.78
CA GLN A 323 17.44 5.66 -13.88
C GLN A 323 17.01 5.94 -12.43
N GLN A 324 16.02 6.82 -12.23
CA GLN A 324 15.47 7.11 -10.90
C GLN A 324 14.78 5.88 -10.29
N GLU A 325 14.07 5.08 -11.09
CA GLU A 325 13.51 3.80 -10.65
C GLU A 325 14.60 2.83 -10.17
N ASP A 326 15.67 2.68 -10.95
CA ASP A 326 16.75 1.75 -10.65
C ASP A 326 17.58 2.20 -9.43
N GLU A 327 17.76 3.51 -9.26
CA GLU A 327 18.35 4.10 -8.06
C GLU A 327 17.47 3.84 -6.82
N MET A 328 16.16 4.10 -6.93
CA MET A 328 15.19 3.83 -5.86
C MET A 328 15.21 2.35 -5.46
N LEU A 329 15.20 1.44 -6.44
CA LEU A 329 15.32 0.00 -6.20
C LEU A 329 16.62 -0.34 -5.47
N SER A 330 17.75 0.21 -5.93
CA SER A 330 19.05 -0.01 -5.30
C SER A 330 19.07 0.43 -3.83
N ARG A 331 18.44 1.56 -3.52
CA ARG A 331 18.29 2.08 -2.15
C ARG A 331 17.38 1.18 -1.31
N VAL A 332 16.25 0.73 -1.86
CA VAL A 332 15.35 -0.23 -1.19
C VAL A 332 16.05 -1.56 -0.91
N LEU A 333 16.91 -2.04 -1.81
CA LEU A 333 17.67 -3.28 -1.60
C LEU A 333 18.72 -3.15 -0.49
N ARG A 334 19.27 -1.95 -0.30
CA ARG A 334 20.27 -1.60 0.73
C ARG A 334 19.66 -1.11 2.04
N ILE A 335 18.33 -1.05 2.14
CA ILE A 335 17.67 -0.53 3.33
C ILE A 335 18.06 -1.35 4.57
N ASN A 336 18.45 -0.66 5.63
CA ASN A 336 19.00 -1.25 6.84
C ASN A 336 18.04 -1.12 8.04
N THR A 337 16.72 -1.10 7.78
CA THR A 337 15.68 -0.91 8.81
C THR A 337 15.87 -1.84 10.01
N GLU A 338 16.28 -3.09 9.79
CA GLU A 338 16.55 -4.08 10.84
C GLU A 338 17.76 -3.77 11.74
N GLN A 339 18.55 -2.73 11.43
CA GLN A 339 19.73 -2.28 12.19
C GLN A 339 19.52 -0.93 12.91
N ARG A 340 18.34 -0.31 12.73
CA ARG A 340 18.04 1.01 13.27
C ARG A 340 17.48 0.91 14.70
N PRO A 341 17.93 1.78 15.63
CA PRO A 341 17.31 1.88 16.94
C PRO A 341 15.88 2.40 16.80
N ASN A 342 14.95 1.85 17.57
CA ASN A 342 13.57 2.31 17.57
C ASN A 342 13.42 3.56 18.44
N LEU A 343 13.08 4.71 17.85
CA LEU A 343 12.86 5.97 18.58
C LEU A 343 11.77 5.85 19.65
N MET A 344 10.71 5.05 19.40
CA MET A 344 9.62 4.85 20.36
C MET A 344 10.05 4.08 21.61
N ALA A 345 11.20 3.41 21.61
CA ALA A 345 11.71 2.72 22.80
C ALA A 345 11.96 3.68 23.98
N LYS A 346 12.19 4.98 23.71
CA LYS A 346 12.36 6.01 24.74
C LYS A 346 11.04 6.60 25.24
N LYS A 347 9.96 6.42 24.47
CA LYS A 347 8.66 7.08 24.67
C LYS A 347 7.56 6.13 25.13
N VAL A 348 7.76 4.84 24.91
CA VAL A 348 6.75 3.80 25.10
C VAL A 348 7.36 2.65 25.87
N ARG A 349 6.67 2.22 26.93
CA ARG A 349 6.95 0.94 27.59
C ARG A 349 6.06 -0.13 26.97
N TYR A 350 6.67 -1.00 26.17
CA TYR A 350 5.98 -2.07 25.46
C TYR A 350 5.67 -3.25 26.39
N ALA A 351 4.57 -3.95 26.12
CA ALA A 351 4.24 -5.18 26.82
C ALA A 351 5.29 -6.25 26.50
N HIS A 352 5.78 -6.97 27.51
CA HIS A 352 6.69 -8.10 27.37
C HIS A 352 8.07 -7.81 26.75
N MET A 353 8.52 -6.55 26.70
CA MET A 353 9.86 -6.16 26.24
C MET A 353 10.46 -5.09 27.16
N THR A 354 11.73 -5.24 27.51
CA THR A 354 12.46 -4.16 28.19
C THR A 354 12.84 -3.05 27.21
N PRO A 355 13.12 -1.81 27.66
CA PRO A 355 13.63 -0.76 26.79
C PRO A 355 14.91 -1.16 26.05
N GLU A 356 15.79 -1.94 26.70
CA GLU A 356 17.01 -2.48 26.10
C GLU A 356 16.68 -3.48 24.99
N ASP A 357 15.75 -4.41 25.25
CA ASP A 357 15.28 -5.36 24.23
C ASP A 357 14.69 -4.61 23.03
N MET A 358 13.96 -3.53 23.26
CA MET A 358 13.37 -2.70 22.18
C MET A 358 14.41 -1.94 21.36
N LEU A 359 15.46 -1.42 22.02
CA LEU A 359 16.59 -0.80 21.34
C LEU A 359 17.43 -1.83 20.55
N ALA A 360 17.47 -3.07 21.02
CA ALA A 360 18.16 -4.19 20.37
C ALA A 360 17.29 -4.89 19.31
N TYR A 361 15.97 -4.77 19.37
CA TYR A 361 15.01 -5.42 18.45
C TYR A 361 15.29 -5.06 16.99
N GLY A 362 15.66 -3.79 16.77
CA GLY A 362 16.13 -3.29 15.49
C GLY A 362 17.62 -3.43 15.26
N ARG A 363 18.34 -4.41 15.85
CA ARG A 363 19.73 -4.75 15.48
C ARG A 363 19.89 -6.17 14.94
N GLY A 364 18.78 -6.77 14.49
CA GLY A 364 18.76 -8.15 14.04
C GLY A 364 18.85 -9.13 15.20
N SER A 365 17.71 -9.48 15.80
CA SER A 365 17.58 -10.64 16.70
C SER A 365 17.65 -11.95 15.89
N ARG A 366 18.80 -12.19 15.25
CA ARG A 366 19.23 -13.49 14.71
C ARG A 366 20.42 -14.06 15.48
N GLN A 367 20.80 -13.48 16.60
CA GLN A 367 21.51 -14.25 17.62
C GLN A 367 20.49 -15.19 18.24
N GLY A 368 20.61 -16.47 17.86
CA GLY A 368 19.89 -17.55 18.49
C GLY A 368 19.97 -17.40 20.00
N ARG A 369 18.85 -17.68 20.66
CA ARG A 369 18.73 -17.75 22.11
C ARG A 369 19.51 -18.99 22.60
N THR A 370 20.83 -18.96 22.47
CA THR A 370 21.75 -19.82 23.20
C THR A 370 22.01 -19.14 24.54
N GLY A 371 21.25 -19.53 25.56
CA GLY A 371 21.51 -19.09 26.93
C GLY A 371 20.36 -19.37 27.88
N SER A 372 20.66 -20.13 28.94
CA SER A 372 19.86 -20.40 30.14
C SER A 372 18.73 -21.45 30.03
N ARG A 373 19.13 -22.72 29.87
CA ARG A 373 18.36 -23.83 30.44
C ARG A 373 18.44 -23.68 31.96
N ALA A 374 17.32 -23.41 32.63
CA ALA A 374 17.27 -23.42 34.09
C ALA A 374 17.80 -24.78 34.60
N PRO A 375 18.58 -24.82 35.70
CA PRO A 375 19.02 -26.07 36.27
C PRO A 375 17.79 -26.88 36.67
N ARG A 376 17.68 -28.10 36.13
CA ARG A 376 16.65 -29.05 36.57
C ARG A 376 16.89 -29.33 38.07
N PRO A 377 15.88 -29.24 38.94
CA PRO A 377 16.04 -29.73 40.30
C PRO A 377 16.34 -31.24 40.22
N SER A 378 17.42 -31.65 40.87
CA SER A 378 17.80 -33.03 41.07
C SER A 378 16.70 -33.74 41.84
N VAL A 379 15.86 -34.51 41.13
CA VAL A 379 14.94 -35.45 41.78
C VAL A 379 15.80 -36.60 42.29
N GLY A 380 15.97 -36.63 43.61
CA GLY A 380 16.60 -37.72 44.34
C GLY A 380 15.91 -39.04 44.02
N ARG A 381 16.74 -40.04 43.75
CA ARG A 381 16.33 -41.43 43.54
C ARG A 381 15.85 -41.97 44.89
N VAL A 382 14.54 -41.98 45.14
CA VAL A 382 13.95 -42.73 46.25
C VAL A 382 13.68 -44.14 45.75
N GLN A 383 14.53 -45.03 46.22
CA GLN A 383 14.37 -46.48 46.17
C GLN A 383 13.51 -46.86 47.39
N SER A 384 12.36 -47.48 47.16
CA SER A 384 11.77 -48.40 48.13
C SER A 384 10.65 -49.20 47.48
N ASP A 385 10.85 -50.50 47.55
CA ASP A 385 9.92 -51.61 47.33
C ASP A 385 8.53 -51.37 47.91
N TRP A 386 7.52 -52.11 47.43
CA TRP A 386 6.70 -53.03 48.23
C TRP A 386 5.73 -53.79 47.30
N LYS A 387 5.96 -55.11 47.23
CA LYS A 387 5.07 -56.26 46.95
C LYS A 387 4.15 -56.25 45.73
#